data_AF-A0A519I434-F1
#
_entry.id   AF-A0A519I434-F1
#
_cell.length_a   1.000
_cell.length_b   1.000
_cell.length_c   1.000
_cell.angle_alpha   90.00
_cell.angle_beta   90.00
_cell.angle_gamma   90.00
#
_symmetry.space_group_name_H-M   'P 1'
#
loop_
_entity.id
_entity.type
_entity.pdbx_description
1 polymer ?
#
loop_
_entity_poly.entity_id
_entity_poly.type
_entity_poly.pdbx_seq_one_letter_code
_entity_poly.pdbx_strand_id
1 'polypeptide(L)'
;MSKPILLLVDGSSYLYRAFHAMPDLRGPEGQPTGAVRGMVAMLKKLQSDIGAAHAVCVFDAPGKTFRDDLYPDYKAQRSPMPPELRAQVEPIYEVVQLLGWPTLIVPGVEADDVIGTLCCIGAKEGHRMIVSTGDKDLSQLVNPDVELINTMSNERLDEAGVQAKFGVPPDRIVDYLALMGDTVDNVPGVPGVGPKTAAKWVAEYGSLDGVMAAAASIKGKAGENLRAALDWLPKGRELVTVKMDCELAEHVAGWPRLDDLAFREPDKAALNEFYVRNGFKQWLVELTGTAVIPKPKPAPVANPGLFDEPEPPAGAADIERKYETILSFEQLEGWLLRLHAAPLIAFDTETDSLDPMSARIVGISFADKPGEAAYIPLAHAGPDAPEQLPLENVLARLKPWLEDAAARKIGQNLKYDWH
;
A
#
# COMPACT_ATOMS: atom_id res chain seq x y z
N MET A 1 18.77 23.14 -10.39
CA MET A 1 17.78 22.34 -11.13
C MET A 1 17.43 21.15 -10.24
N SER A 2 16.16 20.74 -10.18
CA SER A 2 15.76 19.54 -9.41
C SER A 2 16.34 18.29 -10.07
N LYS A 3 16.89 17.36 -9.28
CA LYS A 3 17.36 16.06 -9.77
C LYS A 3 16.21 15.29 -10.43
N PRO A 4 16.41 14.60 -11.56
CA PRO A 4 15.40 13.71 -12.13
C PRO A 4 15.08 12.58 -11.14
N ILE A 5 13.83 12.12 -11.14
CA ILE A 5 13.37 11.03 -10.26
C ILE A 5 13.56 9.69 -10.97
N LEU A 6 14.18 8.74 -10.27
CA LEU A 6 14.14 7.31 -10.57
C LEU A 6 13.19 6.62 -9.59
N LEU A 7 12.07 6.11 -10.10
CA LEU A 7 11.07 5.41 -9.31
C LEU A 7 11.34 3.90 -9.32
N LEU A 8 11.62 3.33 -8.16
CA LEU A 8 11.92 1.90 -7.99
C LEU A 8 10.72 1.22 -7.34
N VAL A 9 10.15 0.21 -7.97
CA VAL A 9 9.01 -0.54 -7.42
C VAL A 9 9.45 -1.95 -7.07
N ASP A 10 9.25 -2.32 -5.81
CA ASP A 10 9.33 -3.70 -5.36
C ASP A 10 8.09 -4.46 -5.84
N GLY A 11 8.23 -5.06 -7.03
CA GLY A 11 7.18 -5.76 -7.74
C GLY A 11 6.73 -7.03 -7.03
N SER A 12 7.65 -7.73 -6.36
CA SER A 12 7.32 -8.91 -5.55
C SER A 12 6.41 -8.56 -4.38
N SER A 13 6.75 -7.51 -3.62
CA SER A 13 5.91 -7.03 -2.52
C SER A 13 4.56 -6.54 -3.03
N TYR A 14 4.54 -5.80 -4.15
CA TYR A 14 3.30 -5.36 -4.78
C TYR A 14 2.40 -6.52 -5.20
N LEU A 15 2.98 -7.60 -5.75
CA LEU A 15 2.25 -8.78 -6.18
C LEU A 15 1.53 -9.46 -5.00
N TYR A 16 2.21 -9.65 -3.86
CA TYR A 16 1.59 -10.20 -2.65
C TYR A 16 0.54 -9.25 -2.06
N ARG A 17 0.82 -7.94 -2.04
CA ARG A 17 -0.12 -6.92 -1.57
C ARG A 17 -1.40 -6.91 -2.40
N ALA A 18 -1.27 -6.94 -3.73
CA ALA A 18 -2.41 -7.01 -4.63
C ALA A 18 -3.25 -8.26 -4.40
N PHE A 19 -2.60 -9.42 -4.20
CA PHE A 19 -3.29 -10.68 -3.94
C PHE A 19 -4.11 -10.67 -2.65
N HIS A 20 -3.56 -10.13 -1.56
CA HIS A 20 -4.25 -10.11 -0.27
C HIS A 20 -5.32 -9.01 -0.15
N ALA A 21 -5.15 -7.91 -0.89
CA ALA A 21 -6.07 -6.78 -0.83
C ALA A 21 -7.27 -6.92 -1.79
N MET A 22 -7.12 -7.67 -2.89
CA MET A 22 -8.16 -7.84 -3.89
C MET A 22 -9.05 -9.05 -3.57
N PRO A 23 -10.38 -8.96 -3.79
CA PRO A 23 -11.24 -10.14 -3.70
C PRO A 23 -10.90 -11.15 -4.81
N ASP A 24 -11.47 -12.35 -4.72
CA ASP A 24 -11.32 -13.37 -5.76
C ASP A 24 -12.03 -12.96 -7.07
N LEU A 25 -11.33 -12.17 -7.88
CA LEU A 25 -11.76 -11.75 -9.20
C LEU A 25 -11.30 -12.76 -10.25
N ARG A 26 -12.20 -13.09 -11.16
CA ARG A 26 -11.98 -14.08 -12.22
C ARG A 26 -12.20 -13.47 -13.60
N GLY A 27 -11.33 -13.85 -14.53
CA GLY A 27 -11.43 -13.49 -15.94
C GLY A 27 -12.50 -14.31 -16.69
N PRO A 28 -12.68 -14.06 -18.00
CA PRO A 28 -13.70 -14.71 -18.83
C PRO A 28 -13.61 -16.24 -18.90
N GLU A 29 -12.40 -16.80 -18.74
CA GLU A 29 -12.16 -18.25 -18.75
C GLU A 29 -12.08 -18.84 -17.33
N GLY A 30 -12.38 -18.06 -16.30
CA GLY A 30 -12.33 -18.48 -14.89
C GLY A 30 -10.93 -18.43 -14.27
N GLN A 31 -9.93 -17.88 -14.96
CA GLN A 31 -8.59 -17.67 -14.42
C GLN A 31 -8.60 -16.56 -13.33
N PRO A 32 -7.81 -16.67 -12.25
CA PRO A 32 -7.72 -15.61 -11.25
C PRO A 32 -7.06 -14.36 -11.84
N THR A 33 -7.61 -13.19 -11.56
CA THR A 33 -7.14 -11.89 -12.10
C THR A 33 -7.05 -10.79 -11.04
N GLY A 34 -7.35 -11.11 -9.77
CA GLY A 34 -7.35 -10.14 -8.66
C GLY A 34 -6.02 -9.42 -8.49
N ALA A 35 -4.91 -10.16 -8.40
CA ALA A 35 -3.57 -9.60 -8.21
C ALA A 35 -3.12 -8.79 -9.44
N VAL A 36 -3.44 -9.27 -10.65
CA VAL A 36 -3.17 -8.52 -11.90
C VAL A 36 -3.87 -7.16 -11.87
N ARG A 37 -5.16 -7.13 -11.50
CA ARG A 37 -5.92 -5.87 -11.39
C ARG A 37 -5.35 -4.96 -10.31
N GLY A 38 -5.04 -5.50 -9.13
CA GLY A 38 -4.41 -4.72 -8.06
C GLY A 38 -3.07 -4.10 -8.49
N MET A 39 -2.22 -4.87 -9.18
CA MET A 39 -0.92 -4.40 -9.68
C MET A 39 -1.08 -3.20 -10.63
N VAL A 40 -1.94 -3.33 -11.65
CA VAL A 40 -2.16 -2.27 -12.65
C VAL A 40 -2.68 -1.00 -11.98
N ALA A 41 -3.64 -1.12 -11.06
CA ALA A 41 -4.20 0.03 -10.34
C ALA A 41 -3.13 0.75 -9.50
N MET A 42 -2.34 -0.01 -8.74
CA MET A 42 -1.27 0.56 -7.90
C MET A 42 -0.19 1.25 -8.75
N LEU A 43 0.24 0.65 -9.87
CA LEU A 43 1.23 1.25 -10.75
C LEU A 43 0.72 2.51 -11.44
N LYS A 44 -0.52 2.52 -11.96
CA LYS A 44 -1.13 3.72 -12.57
C LYS A 44 -1.21 4.86 -11.56
N LYS A 45 -1.69 4.59 -10.35
CA LYS A 45 -1.76 5.58 -9.27
C LYS A 45 -0.37 6.12 -8.95
N LEU A 46 0.60 5.23 -8.74
CA LEU A 46 1.97 5.61 -8.41
C LEU A 46 2.62 6.47 -9.50
N GLN A 47 2.42 6.14 -10.78
CA GLN A 47 2.92 6.92 -11.91
C GLN A 47 2.31 8.33 -11.91
N SER A 48 1.00 8.44 -11.69
CA SER A 48 0.29 9.72 -11.61
C SER A 48 0.75 10.58 -10.44
N ASP A 49 0.95 9.98 -9.26
CA ASP A 49 1.28 10.70 -8.03
C ASP A 49 2.72 11.24 -8.01
N ILE A 50 3.66 10.52 -8.65
CA ILE A 50 5.09 10.83 -8.60
C ILE A 50 5.58 11.60 -9.83
N GLY A 51 5.06 11.32 -11.02
CA GLY A 51 5.50 11.98 -12.27
C GLY A 51 6.98 11.74 -12.61
N ALA A 52 7.52 10.56 -12.33
CA ALA A 52 8.91 10.22 -12.63
C ALA A 52 9.14 9.98 -14.14
N ALA A 53 10.33 10.36 -14.64
CA ALA A 53 10.74 10.09 -16.03
C ALA A 53 11.37 8.70 -16.18
N HIS A 54 12.08 8.23 -15.14
CA HIS A 54 12.66 6.89 -15.08
C HIS A 54 11.93 6.07 -14.03
N ALA A 55 11.64 4.82 -14.35
CA ALA A 55 11.06 3.88 -13.42
C ALA A 55 11.43 2.45 -13.76
N VAL A 56 11.43 1.59 -12.76
CA VAL A 56 11.60 0.15 -12.96
C VAL A 56 10.87 -0.63 -11.91
N CYS A 57 10.19 -1.69 -12.35
CA CYS A 57 9.57 -2.66 -11.48
C CYS A 57 10.47 -3.89 -11.36
N VAL A 58 10.89 -4.21 -10.14
CA VAL A 58 11.86 -5.26 -9.86
C VAL A 58 11.13 -6.42 -9.21
N PHE A 59 11.30 -7.64 -9.72
CA PHE A 59 10.73 -8.85 -9.13
C PHE A 59 11.83 -9.84 -8.78
N ASP A 60 11.56 -10.66 -7.76
CA ASP A 60 12.42 -11.78 -7.42
C ASP A 60 12.43 -12.81 -8.56
N ALA A 61 13.61 -13.32 -8.87
CA ALA A 61 13.76 -14.45 -9.76
C ALA A 61 13.36 -15.75 -9.05
N PRO A 62 12.78 -16.73 -9.76
CA PRO A 62 12.60 -18.05 -9.20
C PRO A 62 13.96 -18.72 -8.97
N GLY A 63 14.11 -19.37 -7.81
CA GLY A 63 15.30 -20.16 -7.50
C GLY A 63 15.96 -19.74 -6.19
N LYS A 64 17.19 -20.22 -5.99
CA LYS A 64 18.01 -19.85 -4.84
C LYS A 64 18.72 -18.53 -5.08
N THR A 65 19.02 -17.86 -3.98
CA THR A 65 19.81 -16.64 -3.90
C THR A 65 21.12 -16.93 -3.17
N PHE A 66 22.05 -15.98 -3.15
CA PHE A 66 23.25 -16.08 -2.32
C PHE A 66 22.93 -16.19 -0.81
N ARG A 67 21.75 -15.74 -0.35
CA ARG A 67 21.34 -15.85 1.06
C ARG A 67 21.04 -17.30 1.46
N ASP A 68 20.53 -18.12 0.53
CA ASP A 68 20.33 -19.55 0.76
C ASP A 68 21.65 -20.29 1.01
N ASP A 69 22.72 -19.89 0.30
CA ASP A 69 24.05 -20.46 0.49
C ASP A 69 24.71 -19.95 1.79
N LEU A 70 24.45 -18.69 2.15
CA LEU A 70 24.94 -18.10 3.39
C LEU A 70 24.26 -18.75 4.61
N TYR A 71 22.94 -18.93 4.59
CA TYR A 71 22.16 -19.50 5.68
C TYR A 71 21.02 -20.40 5.15
N PRO A 72 21.17 -21.74 5.19
CA PRO A 72 20.20 -22.66 4.59
C PRO A 72 18.77 -22.58 5.13
N ASP A 73 18.58 -22.10 6.36
CA ASP A 73 17.26 -21.96 6.97
C ASP A 73 16.62 -20.59 6.64
N TYR A 74 17.28 -19.73 5.86
CA TYR A 74 16.74 -18.44 5.43
C TYR A 74 15.44 -18.61 4.65
N LYS A 75 14.38 -17.89 5.05
CA LYS A 75 13.02 -17.99 4.47
C LYS A 75 12.43 -19.41 4.43
N ALA A 76 13.03 -20.39 5.10
CA ALA A 76 12.64 -21.80 5.02
C ALA A 76 11.21 -22.07 5.55
N GLN A 77 10.71 -21.21 6.42
CA GLN A 77 9.34 -21.29 6.96
C GLN A 77 8.33 -20.40 6.24
N ARG A 78 8.73 -19.69 5.17
CA ARG A 78 7.78 -18.95 4.34
C ARG A 78 6.89 -19.95 3.61
N SER A 79 5.58 -19.76 3.72
CA SER A 79 4.61 -20.57 2.98
C SER A 79 4.87 -20.45 1.47
N PRO A 80 4.74 -21.55 0.71
CA PRO A 80 4.88 -21.48 -0.74
C PRO A 80 3.82 -20.54 -1.32
N MET A 81 4.16 -19.88 -2.43
CA MET A 81 3.22 -19.01 -3.13
C MET A 81 1.91 -19.76 -3.43
N PRO A 82 0.74 -19.18 -3.07
CA PRO A 82 -0.56 -19.78 -3.38
C PRO A 82 -0.70 -20.06 -4.87
N PRO A 83 -1.29 -21.21 -5.29
CA PRO A 83 -1.42 -21.54 -6.71
C PRO A 83 -2.13 -20.47 -7.54
N GLU A 84 -3.13 -19.80 -6.95
CA GLU A 84 -3.88 -18.73 -7.60
C GLU A 84 -3.04 -17.47 -7.83
N LEU A 85 -2.12 -17.18 -6.92
CA LEU A 85 -1.15 -16.09 -7.08
C LEU A 85 -0.09 -16.47 -8.11
N ARG A 86 0.43 -17.71 -8.05
CA ARG A 86 1.40 -18.23 -9.01
C ARG A 86 0.89 -18.13 -10.45
N ALA A 87 -0.38 -18.44 -10.68
CA ALA A 87 -1.02 -18.33 -11.99
C ALA A 87 -1.11 -16.90 -12.54
N GLN A 88 -0.91 -15.88 -11.68
CA GLN A 88 -0.98 -14.47 -12.05
C GLN A 88 0.39 -13.81 -12.23
N VAL A 89 1.50 -14.49 -11.91
CA VAL A 89 2.86 -13.93 -12.01
C VAL A 89 3.21 -13.56 -13.45
N GLU A 90 3.06 -14.49 -14.40
CA GLU A 90 3.36 -14.24 -15.81
C GLU A 90 2.45 -13.14 -16.42
N PRO A 91 1.11 -13.15 -16.22
CA PRO A 91 0.25 -12.04 -16.62
C PRO A 91 0.64 -10.69 -16.02
N ILE A 92 1.16 -10.67 -14.79
CA ILE A 92 1.67 -9.44 -14.16
C ILE A 92 2.89 -8.93 -14.91
N TYR A 93 3.88 -9.77 -15.19
CA TYR A 93 5.06 -9.34 -15.94
C TYR A 93 4.70 -8.79 -17.31
N GLU A 94 3.79 -9.47 -18.01
CA GLU A 94 3.28 -9.02 -19.31
C GLU A 94 2.61 -7.64 -19.20
N VAL A 95 1.63 -7.46 -18.31
CA VAL A 95 0.89 -6.18 -18.25
C VAL A 95 1.77 -5.02 -17.81
N VAL A 96 2.74 -5.25 -16.92
CA VAL A 96 3.69 -4.23 -16.45
C VAL A 96 4.54 -3.73 -17.63
N GLN A 97 5.06 -4.65 -18.44
CA GLN A 97 5.80 -4.30 -19.66
C GLN A 97 4.92 -3.59 -20.69
N LEU A 98 3.68 -4.05 -20.89
CA LEU A 98 2.72 -3.44 -21.81
C LEU A 98 2.31 -2.02 -21.39
N LEU A 99 2.27 -1.74 -20.08
CA LEU A 99 2.09 -0.41 -19.51
C LEU A 99 3.31 0.51 -19.69
N GLY A 100 4.40 0.00 -20.29
CA GLY A 100 5.61 0.77 -20.56
C GLY A 100 6.61 0.80 -19.41
N TRP A 101 6.44 -0.03 -18.37
CA TRP A 101 7.40 -0.12 -17.27
C TRP A 101 8.57 -1.02 -17.63
N PRO A 102 9.83 -0.54 -17.57
CA PRO A 102 10.99 -1.40 -17.49
C PRO A 102 10.83 -2.40 -16.33
N THR A 103 11.16 -3.65 -16.58
CA THR A 103 11.01 -4.74 -15.61
C THR A 103 12.33 -5.49 -15.48
N LEU A 104 12.76 -5.76 -14.24
CA LEU A 104 13.98 -6.53 -13.96
C LEU A 104 13.67 -7.77 -13.11
N ILE A 105 14.25 -8.90 -13.52
CA ILE A 105 14.20 -10.19 -12.84
C ILE A 105 15.62 -10.76 -12.93
N VAL A 106 16.36 -10.71 -11.83
CA VAL A 106 17.81 -11.03 -11.82
C VAL A 106 18.05 -12.29 -11.00
N PRO A 107 18.48 -13.41 -11.62
CA PRO A 107 18.74 -14.65 -10.90
C PRO A 107 19.86 -14.52 -9.85
N GLY A 108 19.75 -15.29 -8.76
CA GLY A 108 20.80 -15.41 -7.74
C GLY A 108 20.85 -14.28 -6.69
N VAL A 109 20.00 -13.26 -6.83
CA VAL A 109 19.83 -12.14 -5.88
C VAL A 109 18.35 -11.85 -5.67
N GLU A 110 18.02 -11.07 -4.65
CA GLU A 110 16.64 -10.65 -4.38
C GLU A 110 16.34 -9.31 -5.05
N ALA A 111 15.05 -9.01 -5.22
CA ALA A 111 14.60 -7.72 -5.75
C ALA A 111 15.17 -6.55 -4.96
N ASP A 112 15.27 -6.70 -3.64
CA ASP A 112 15.85 -5.73 -2.71
C ASP A 112 17.29 -5.36 -3.05
N ASP A 113 18.11 -6.34 -3.46
CA ASP A 113 19.51 -6.15 -3.82
C ASP A 113 19.66 -5.42 -5.16
N VAL A 114 18.78 -5.72 -6.10
CA VAL A 114 18.72 -5.01 -7.39
C VAL A 114 18.29 -3.56 -7.16
N ILE A 115 17.29 -3.31 -6.30
CA ILE A 115 16.86 -1.96 -5.90
C ILE A 115 18.00 -1.23 -5.20
N GLY A 116 18.71 -1.86 -4.25
CA GLY A 116 19.86 -1.29 -3.57
C GLY A 116 20.97 -0.88 -4.53
N THR A 117 21.26 -1.73 -5.53
CA THR A 117 22.23 -1.45 -6.59
C THR A 117 21.80 -0.27 -7.45
N LEU A 118 20.52 -0.20 -7.83
CA LEU A 118 19.97 0.91 -8.61
C LEU A 118 19.95 2.23 -7.82
N CYS A 119 19.72 2.21 -6.51
CA CYS A 119 19.87 3.38 -5.65
C CYS A 119 21.31 3.91 -5.68
N CYS A 120 22.30 3.04 -5.55
CA CYS A 120 23.72 3.41 -5.58
C CYS A 120 24.12 4.03 -6.92
N ILE A 121 23.69 3.44 -8.04
CA ILE A 121 23.99 3.96 -9.38
C ILE A 121 23.19 5.22 -9.68
N GLY A 122 21.91 5.28 -9.34
CA GLY A 122 21.06 6.47 -9.50
C GLY A 122 21.62 7.69 -8.80
N ALA A 123 22.10 7.54 -7.56
CA ALA A 123 22.74 8.62 -6.83
C ALA A 123 23.99 9.16 -7.56
N LYS A 124 24.82 8.25 -8.11
CA LYS A 124 26.03 8.61 -8.88
C LYS A 124 25.69 9.31 -10.20
N GLU A 125 24.62 8.90 -10.87
CA GLU A 125 24.08 9.52 -12.08
C GLU A 125 23.23 10.78 -11.79
N GLY A 126 23.21 11.26 -10.55
CA GLY A 126 22.55 12.52 -10.17
C GLY A 126 21.02 12.46 -10.09
N HIS A 127 20.45 11.27 -9.92
CA HIS A 127 19.01 11.07 -9.69
C HIS A 127 18.65 11.20 -8.21
N ARG A 128 17.38 11.54 -7.96
CA ARG A 128 16.72 11.26 -6.68
C ARG A 128 15.91 9.97 -6.84
N MET A 129 15.97 9.09 -5.86
CA MET A 129 15.28 7.82 -5.88
C MET A 129 14.07 7.86 -4.96
N ILE A 130 12.97 7.30 -5.47
CA ILE A 130 11.79 7.00 -4.67
C ILE A 130 11.58 5.50 -4.78
N VAL A 131 11.73 4.79 -3.66
CA VAL A 131 11.54 3.34 -3.60
C VAL A 131 10.14 3.07 -3.05
N SER A 132 9.27 2.49 -3.86
CA SER A 132 7.97 2.05 -3.39
C SER A 132 8.02 0.61 -2.91
N THR A 133 7.99 0.45 -1.59
CA THR A 133 7.98 -0.85 -0.90
C THR A 133 7.18 -0.76 0.40
N GLY A 134 6.74 -1.91 0.89
CA GLY A 134 6.30 -2.07 2.28
C GLY A 134 7.36 -2.68 3.19
N ASP A 135 8.50 -3.10 2.63
CA ASP A 135 9.56 -3.77 3.38
C ASP A 135 10.36 -2.78 4.21
N LYS A 136 10.45 -3.07 5.50
CA LYS A 136 11.23 -2.27 6.46
C LYS A 136 12.73 -2.40 6.20
N ASP A 137 13.19 -3.51 5.61
CA ASP A 137 14.61 -3.81 5.46
C ASP A 137 15.27 -2.82 4.49
N LEU A 138 14.52 -2.35 3.47
CA LEU A 138 14.96 -1.32 2.55
C LEU A 138 15.13 0.07 3.22
N SER A 139 14.73 0.25 4.49
CA SER A 139 14.99 1.51 5.23
C SER A 139 16.49 1.77 5.40
N GLN A 140 17.33 0.75 5.26
CA GLN A 140 18.79 0.89 5.25
C GLN A 140 19.32 1.65 4.03
N LEU A 141 18.54 1.78 2.94
CA LEU A 141 18.95 2.48 1.72
C LEU A 141 18.69 4.00 1.80
N VAL A 142 17.88 4.44 2.76
CA VAL A 142 17.47 5.86 2.89
C VAL A 142 18.68 6.74 3.15
N ASN A 143 18.77 7.84 2.42
CA ASN A 143 19.82 8.84 2.50
C ASN A 143 19.30 10.15 1.85
N PRO A 144 20.09 11.23 1.73
CA PRO A 144 19.61 12.50 1.16
C PRO A 144 19.02 12.40 -0.26
N ASP A 145 19.39 11.37 -1.03
CA ASP A 145 18.90 11.14 -2.39
C ASP A 145 17.87 10.00 -2.48
N VAL A 146 17.62 9.22 -1.43
CA VAL A 146 16.73 8.05 -1.43
C VAL A 146 15.63 8.20 -0.38
N GLU A 147 14.38 8.14 -0.82
CA GLU A 147 13.19 8.12 0.04
C GLU A 147 12.38 6.84 -0.20
N LEU A 148 11.78 6.27 0.86
CA LEU A 148 10.83 5.17 0.71
C LEU A 148 9.39 5.67 0.75
N ILE A 149 8.51 5.03 -0.01
CA ILE A 149 7.07 5.27 0.04
C ILE A 149 6.29 3.96 0.16
N ASN A 150 5.39 3.91 1.13
CA ASN A 150 4.41 2.84 1.25
C ASN A 150 3.04 3.35 0.77
N THR A 151 2.65 2.93 -0.42
CA THR A 151 1.40 3.35 -1.07
C THR A 151 0.12 2.83 -0.40
N MET A 152 0.19 1.90 0.56
CA MET A 152 -0.97 1.50 1.36
C MET A 152 -1.25 2.50 2.48
N SER A 153 -0.21 2.86 3.24
CA SER A 153 -0.31 3.74 4.40
C SER A 153 -0.12 5.21 4.05
N ASN A 154 0.23 5.51 2.79
CA ASN A 154 0.72 6.81 2.33
C ASN A 154 1.92 7.32 3.15
N GLU A 155 2.65 6.40 3.79
CA GLU A 155 3.84 6.72 4.58
C GLU A 155 5.00 7.03 3.65
N ARG A 156 5.75 8.09 3.99
CA ARG A 156 6.98 8.51 3.33
C ARG A 156 8.11 8.52 4.36
N LEU A 157 9.22 7.86 4.04
CA LEU A 157 10.37 7.75 4.94
C LEU A 157 11.60 8.38 4.28
N ASP A 158 11.93 9.57 4.75
CA ASP A 158 13.26 10.17 4.63
C ASP A 158 14.10 9.81 5.88
N GLU A 159 15.32 10.36 6.00
CA GLU A 159 16.21 10.05 7.13
C GLU A 159 15.56 10.34 8.49
N ALA A 160 14.80 11.43 8.60
CA ALA A 160 14.09 11.80 9.81
C ALA A 160 12.91 10.86 10.09
N GLY A 161 12.18 10.46 9.06
CA GLY A 161 11.10 9.48 9.13
C GLY A 161 11.60 8.11 9.60
N VAL A 162 12.75 7.65 9.09
CA VAL A 162 13.39 6.40 9.55
C VAL A 162 13.76 6.50 11.03
N GLN A 163 14.42 7.60 11.44
CA GLN A 163 14.77 7.83 12.85
C GLN A 163 13.54 7.86 13.76
N ALA A 164 12.45 8.52 13.34
CA ALA A 164 11.22 8.59 14.11
C ALA A 164 10.53 7.23 14.25
N LYS A 165 10.53 6.43 13.17
CA LYS A 165 9.87 5.12 13.12
C LYS A 165 10.62 4.03 13.87
N PHE A 166 11.94 3.93 13.65
CA PHE A 166 12.74 2.82 14.17
C PHE A 166 13.57 3.18 15.40
N GLY A 167 13.73 4.47 15.70
CA GLY A 167 14.58 4.95 16.80
C GLY A 167 16.07 4.92 16.48
N VAL A 168 16.45 4.58 15.24
CA VAL A 168 17.83 4.59 14.74
C VAL A 168 17.89 5.25 13.36
N PRO A 169 19.01 5.88 12.98
CA PRO A 169 19.18 6.46 11.65
C PRO A 169 19.32 5.36 10.57
N PRO A 170 19.12 5.67 9.28
CA PRO A 170 19.23 4.71 8.19
C PRO A 170 20.54 3.90 8.17
N ASP A 171 21.67 4.54 8.45
CA ASP A 171 23.00 3.91 8.49
C ASP A 171 23.19 2.94 9.67
N ARG A 172 22.17 2.79 10.52
CA ARG A 172 22.12 1.84 11.65
C ARG A 172 20.95 0.87 11.59
N ILE A 173 20.14 0.90 10.53
CA ILE A 173 19.03 -0.05 10.36
C ILE A 173 19.52 -1.48 10.31
N VAL A 174 20.64 -1.76 9.63
CA VAL A 174 21.22 -3.12 9.56
C VAL A 174 21.59 -3.63 10.96
N ASP A 175 22.25 -2.80 11.77
CA ASP A 175 22.63 -3.15 13.15
C ASP A 175 21.40 -3.44 14.02
N TYR A 176 20.37 -2.61 13.87
CA TYR A 176 19.09 -2.77 14.54
C TYR A 176 18.37 -4.06 14.15
N LEU A 177 18.34 -4.40 12.86
CA LEU A 177 17.73 -5.62 12.33
C LEU A 177 18.51 -6.86 12.78
N ALA A 178 19.85 -6.83 12.75
CA ALA A 178 20.69 -7.94 13.20
C ALA A 178 20.47 -8.28 14.69
N LEU A 179 20.24 -7.26 15.53
CA LEU A 179 19.93 -7.46 16.95
C LEU A 179 18.52 -8.04 17.17
N MET A 180 17.54 -7.61 16.39
CA MET A 180 16.15 -8.05 16.53
C MET A 180 15.92 -9.43 15.91
N GLY A 181 16.60 -9.72 14.81
CA GLY A 181 16.25 -10.79 13.90
C GLY A 181 14.98 -10.48 13.11
N ASP A 182 14.61 -11.42 12.25
CA ASP A 182 13.36 -11.40 11.50
C ASP A 182 12.73 -12.79 11.48
N THR A 183 11.59 -12.92 12.16
CA THR A 183 10.86 -14.18 12.19
C THR A 183 10.19 -14.52 10.86
N VAL A 184 9.81 -13.56 10.02
CA VAL A 184 9.22 -13.86 8.70
C VAL A 184 10.26 -14.53 7.81
N ASP A 185 11.51 -14.06 7.88
CA ASP A 185 12.63 -14.56 7.07
C ASP A 185 13.47 -15.61 7.76
N ASN A 186 13.02 -16.04 8.94
CA ASN A 186 13.73 -16.99 9.78
C ASN A 186 15.18 -16.57 10.07
N VAL A 187 15.43 -15.27 10.22
CA VAL A 187 16.72 -14.69 10.62
C VAL A 187 16.77 -14.61 12.15
N PRO A 188 17.62 -15.40 12.83
CA PRO A 188 17.81 -15.24 14.27
C PRO A 188 18.29 -13.84 14.64
N GLY A 189 17.82 -13.34 15.78
CA GLY A 189 18.36 -12.17 16.45
C GLY A 189 18.82 -12.53 17.85
N VAL A 190 18.93 -11.53 18.73
CA VAL A 190 19.15 -11.76 20.15
C VAL A 190 17.81 -12.09 20.81
N PRO A 191 17.63 -13.27 21.43
CA PRO A 191 16.35 -13.63 22.04
C PRO A 191 15.87 -12.60 23.08
N GLY A 192 14.61 -12.18 22.97
CA GLY A 192 14.02 -11.18 23.87
C GLY A 192 14.47 -9.73 23.62
N VAL A 193 15.22 -9.46 22.56
CA VAL A 193 15.57 -8.11 22.13
C VAL A 193 14.62 -7.70 21.00
N GLY A 194 13.62 -6.88 21.34
CA GLY A 194 12.72 -6.26 20.37
C GLY A 194 13.17 -4.86 19.95
N PRO A 195 12.35 -4.16 19.13
CA PRO A 195 12.62 -2.82 18.58
C PRO A 195 13.20 -1.81 19.58
N LYS A 196 12.54 -1.65 20.73
CA LYS A 196 12.93 -0.65 21.75
C LYS A 196 14.30 -0.95 22.36
N THR A 197 14.62 -2.22 22.59
CA THR A 197 15.90 -2.62 23.19
C THR A 197 17.03 -2.51 22.17
N ALA A 198 16.78 -2.96 20.93
CA ALA A 198 17.75 -2.83 19.84
C ALA A 198 18.11 -1.37 19.59
N ALA A 199 17.11 -0.49 19.43
CA ALA A 199 17.33 0.95 19.21
C ALA A 199 18.07 1.60 20.39
N LYS A 200 17.71 1.24 21.64
CA LYS A 200 18.43 1.72 22.83
C LYS A 200 19.90 1.31 22.80
N TRP A 201 20.20 0.05 22.52
CA TRP A 201 21.59 -0.44 22.50
C TRP A 201 22.40 0.19 21.37
N VAL A 202 21.83 0.33 20.19
CA VAL A 202 22.48 1.04 19.06
C VAL A 202 22.74 2.50 19.43
N ALA A 203 21.80 3.19 20.08
CA ALA A 203 22.00 4.57 20.53
C ALA A 203 23.07 4.69 21.63
N GLU A 204 23.13 3.73 22.56
CA GLU A 204 24.07 3.74 23.69
C GLU A 204 25.50 3.35 23.29
N TYR A 205 25.64 2.39 22.38
CA TYR A 205 26.93 1.81 21.99
C TYR A 205 27.36 2.15 20.55
N GLY A 206 26.55 2.90 19.82
CA GLY A 206 26.87 3.49 18.52
C GLY A 206 26.66 2.57 17.31
N SER A 207 26.93 1.28 17.41
CA SER A 207 26.77 0.30 16.33
C SER A 207 26.64 -1.14 16.86
N LEU A 208 26.34 -2.11 16.00
CA LEU A 208 26.37 -3.53 16.37
C LEU A 208 27.72 -3.95 16.94
N ASP A 209 28.83 -3.51 16.34
CA ASP A 209 30.18 -3.80 16.83
C ASP A 209 30.40 -3.22 18.24
N GLY A 210 29.87 -2.02 18.49
CA GLY A 210 29.89 -1.41 19.82
C GLY A 210 29.07 -2.19 20.85
N VAL A 211 27.88 -2.66 20.47
CA VAL A 211 27.04 -3.52 21.34
C VAL A 211 27.75 -4.84 21.65
N MET A 212 28.36 -5.46 20.65
CA MET A 212 29.12 -6.70 20.81
C MET A 212 30.35 -6.50 21.72
N ALA A 213 31.09 -5.41 21.56
CA ALA A 213 32.22 -5.05 22.42
C ALA A 213 31.78 -4.80 23.88
N ALA A 214 30.60 -4.20 24.08
CA ALA A 214 30.01 -3.95 25.39
C ALA A 214 29.24 -5.15 25.98
N ALA A 215 29.22 -6.31 25.32
CA ALA A 215 28.40 -7.44 25.74
C ALA A 215 28.70 -7.93 27.17
N ALA A 216 29.93 -7.77 27.66
CA ALA A 216 30.29 -8.12 29.04
C ALA A 216 29.66 -7.18 30.10
N SER A 217 29.42 -5.91 29.77
CA SER A 217 28.85 -4.93 30.70
C SER A 217 27.31 -4.94 30.73
N ILE A 218 26.66 -5.47 29.70
CA ILE A 218 25.19 -5.54 29.63
C ILE A 218 24.69 -6.65 30.58
N LYS A 219 23.98 -6.24 31.64
CA LYS A 219 23.50 -7.14 32.70
C LYS A 219 22.09 -7.69 32.40
N GLY A 220 21.67 -8.67 33.19
CA GLY A 220 20.34 -9.26 33.15
C GLY A 220 20.12 -10.22 31.98
N LYS A 221 18.88 -10.68 31.81
CA LYS A 221 18.54 -11.75 30.86
C LYS A 221 18.84 -11.37 29.41
N ALA A 222 18.60 -10.12 29.03
CA ALA A 222 18.93 -9.63 27.69
C ALA A 222 20.45 -9.67 27.42
N GLY A 223 21.29 -9.34 28.40
CA GLY A 223 22.74 -9.43 28.28
C GLY A 223 23.25 -10.88 28.21
N GLU A 224 22.62 -11.81 28.93
CA GLU A 224 22.92 -13.25 28.78
C GLU A 224 22.61 -13.74 27.36
N ASN A 225 21.44 -13.37 26.83
CA ASN A 225 21.01 -13.74 25.49
C ASN A 225 21.93 -13.11 24.42
N LEU A 226 22.36 -11.85 24.62
CA LEU A 226 23.32 -11.18 23.73
C LEU A 226 24.64 -11.96 23.69
N ARG A 227 25.20 -12.32 24.85
CA ARG A 227 26.44 -13.12 24.94
C ARG A 227 26.31 -14.47 24.25
N ALA A 228 25.15 -15.11 24.33
CA ALA A 228 24.87 -16.38 23.65
C ALA A 228 24.73 -16.22 22.12
N ALA A 229 24.39 -15.03 21.61
CA ALA A 229 24.19 -14.75 20.20
C ALA A 229 25.41 -14.13 19.50
N LEU A 230 26.50 -13.82 20.22
CA LEU A 230 27.66 -13.08 19.68
C LEU A 230 28.25 -13.68 18.40
N ASP A 231 28.37 -15.01 18.35
CA ASP A 231 28.93 -15.70 17.19
C ASP A 231 28.02 -15.62 15.95
N TRP A 232 26.70 -15.47 16.16
CA TRP A 232 25.71 -15.37 15.10
C TRP A 232 25.61 -13.95 14.53
N LEU A 233 25.73 -12.91 15.37
CA LEU A 233 25.44 -11.53 14.98
C LEU A 233 26.19 -11.02 13.73
N PRO A 234 27.48 -11.33 13.49
CA PRO A 234 28.16 -10.95 12.25
C PRO A 234 27.49 -11.55 11.00
N LYS A 235 27.08 -12.82 11.08
CA LYS A 235 26.39 -13.53 10.00
C LYS A 235 24.96 -13.01 9.82
N GLY A 236 24.25 -12.73 10.92
CA GLY A 236 22.94 -12.08 10.88
C GLY A 236 22.99 -10.71 10.21
N ARG A 237 24.02 -9.89 10.54
CA ARG A 237 24.27 -8.61 9.87
C ARG A 237 24.47 -8.76 8.38
N GLU A 238 25.32 -9.69 7.95
CA GLU A 238 25.54 -9.98 6.52
C GLU A 238 24.24 -10.38 5.81
N LEU A 239 23.43 -11.24 6.45
CA LEU A 239 22.18 -11.76 5.87
C LEU A 239 21.12 -10.68 5.66
N VAL A 240 20.96 -9.73 6.60
CA VAL A 240 19.99 -8.62 6.51
C VAL A 240 20.53 -7.39 5.74
N THR A 241 21.81 -7.39 5.37
CA THR A 241 22.38 -6.31 4.56
C THR A 241 21.91 -6.47 3.11
N VAL A 242 21.35 -5.40 2.56
CA VAL A 242 20.99 -5.31 1.13
C VAL A 242 22.26 -5.10 0.32
N LYS A 243 22.46 -5.94 -0.69
CA LYS A 243 23.60 -5.81 -1.61
C LYS A 243 23.37 -4.61 -2.54
N MET A 244 24.44 -3.86 -2.84
CA MET A 244 24.38 -2.62 -3.65
C MET A 244 25.30 -2.64 -4.88
N ASP A 245 25.79 -3.82 -5.23
CA ASP A 245 26.75 -4.07 -6.32
C ASP A 245 26.40 -5.34 -7.11
N CYS A 246 25.10 -5.56 -7.37
CA CYS A 246 24.66 -6.61 -8.28
C CYS A 246 25.16 -6.38 -9.71
N GLU A 247 25.49 -7.47 -10.40
CA GLU A 247 25.86 -7.42 -11.83
C GLU A 247 24.58 -7.29 -12.67
N LEU A 248 24.38 -6.13 -13.27
CA LEU A 248 23.18 -5.79 -14.03
C LEU A 248 23.45 -5.55 -15.52
N ALA A 249 24.70 -5.72 -16.00
CA ALA A 249 25.07 -5.42 -17.39
C ALA A 249 24.30 -6.25 -18.43
N GLU A 250 23.96 -7.50 -18.11
CA GLU A 250 23.16 -8.36 -19.00
C GLU A 250 21.66 -8.06 -18.94
N HIS A 251 21.22 -7.30 -17.94
CA HIS A 251 19.81 -7.02 -17.67
C HIS A 251 19.40 -5.59 -18.07
N VAL A 252 20.38 -4.68 -18.18
CA VAL A 252 20.18 -3.28 -18.60
C VAL A 252 21.14 -2.97 -19.74
N ALA A 253 20.63 -2.84 -20.97
CA ALA A 253 21.45 -2.75 -22.19
C ALA A 253 22.49 -1.61 -22.18
N GLY A 254 22.19 -0.50 -21.50
CA GLY A 254 23.04 0.68 -21.37
C GLY A 254 23.84 0.79 -20.07
N TRP A 255 23.88 -0.26 -19.24
CA TRP A 255 24.50 -0.24 -17.92
C TRP A 255 25.93 0.37 -17.91
N PRO A 256 26.26 1.26 -16.95
CA PRO A 256 25.46 1.71 -15.81
C PRO A 256 24.55 2.92 -16.10
N ARG A 257 24.40 3.35 -17.37
CA ARG A 257 23.47 4.43 -17.70
C ARG A 257 22.03 3.98 -17.51
N LEU A 258 21.21 4.91 -17.03
CA LEU A 258 19.82 4.64 -16.64
C LEU A 258 18.81 5.04 -17.72
N ASP A 259 19.27 5.49 -18.89
CA ASP A 259 18.43 5.89 -20.04
C ASP A 259 17.44 4.77 -20.43
N ASP A 260 17.88 3.51 -20.37
CA ASP A 260 17.05 2.33 -20.71
C ASP A 260 15.99 1.99 -19.65
N LEU A 261 16.03 2.68 -18.49
CA LEU A 261 15.01 2.64 -17.44
C LEU A 261 14.01 3.81 -17.56
N ALA A 262 14.05 4.58 -18.64
CA ALA A 262 12.99 5.54 -18.93
C ALA A 262 11.65 4.80 -19.15
N PHE A 263 10.56 5.44 -18.74
CA PHE A 263 9.23 4.95 -19.14
C PHE A 263 9.13 4.84 -20.65
N ARG A 264 8.55 3.74 -21.10
CA ARG A 264 8.22 3.51 -22.51
C ARG A 264 6.77 3.91 -22.75
N GLU A 265 6.45 4.25 -23.99
CA GLU A 265 5.05 4.43 -24.39
C GLU A 265 4.29 3.11 -24.20
N PRO A 266 3.12 3.12 -23.55
CA PRO A 266 2.29 1.91 -23.42
C PRO A 266 1.92 1.32 -24.78
N ASP A 267 2.03 0.00 -24.93
CA ASP A 267 1.58 -0.70 -26.14
C ASP A 267 0.06 -0.83 -26.12
N LYS A 268 -0.62 0.17 -26.66
CA LYS A 268 -2.09 0.24 -26.65
C LYS A 268 -2.75 -0.91 -27.39
N ALA A 269 -2.11 -1.47 -28.43
CA ALA A 269 -2.69 -2.57 -29.19
C ALA A 269 -2.65 -3.86 -28.35
N ALA A 270 -1.47 -4.20 -27.81
CA ALA A 270 -1.32 -5.37 -26.96
C ALA A 270 -2.05 -5.24 -25.62
N LEU A 271 -2.13 -4.04 -25.03
CA LEU A 271 -2.95 -3.79 -23.83
C LEU A 271 -4.44 -4.05 -24.09
N ASN A 272 -4.94 -3.71 -25.28
CA ASN A 272 -6.32 -4.01 -25.65
C ASN A 272 -6.56 -5.52 -25.62
N GLU A 273 -5.71 -6.30 -26.31
CA GLU A 273 -5.80 -7.76 -26.33
C GLU A 273 -5.69 -8.36 -24.92
N PHE A 274 -4.73 -7.87 -24.12
CA PHE A 274 -4.53 -8.29 -22.73
C PHE A 274 -5.77 -8.03 -21.87
N TYR A 275 -6.35 -6.83 -21.96
CA TYR A 275 -7.54 -6.48 -21.17
C TYR A 275 -8.78 -7.25 -21.61
N VAL A 276 -8.95 -7.55 -22.91
CA VAL A 276 -10.04 -8.43 -23.38
C VAL A 276 -9.86 -9.84 -22.80
N ARG A 277 -8.65 -10.41 -22.90
CA ARG A 277 -8.33 -11.75 -22.42
C ARG A 277 -8.56 -11.91 -20.91
N ASN A 278 -8.28 -10.87 -20.13
CA ASN A 278 -8.40 -10.86 -18.67
C ASN A 278 -9.72 -10.26 -18.15
N GLY A 279 -10.59 -9.74 -19.02
CA GLY A 279 -11.91 -9.20 -18.64
C GLY A 279 -11.89 -7.80 -18.02
N PHE A 280 -10.87 -6.98 -18.27
CA PHE A 280 -10.70 -5.64 -17.68
C PHE A 280 -11.46 -4.55 -18.46
N LYS A 281 -12.79 -4.59 -18.35
CA LYS A 281 -13.71 -3.72 -19.12
C LYS A 281 -13.47 -2.23 -18.92
N GLN A 282 -13.21 -1.78 -17.70
CA GLN A 282 -13.01 -0.35 -17.41
C GLN A 282 -11.77 0.21 -18.13
N TRP A 283 -10.65 -0.50 -18.04
CA TRP A 283 -9.43 -0.09 -18.73
C TRP A 283 -9.50 -0.23 -20.24
N LEU A 284 -10.34 -1.14 -20.78
CA LEU A 284 -10.66 -1.14 -22.22
C LEU A 284 -11.34 0.15 -22.65
N VAL A 285 -12.32 0.64 -21.88
CA VAL A 285 -13.01 1.89 -22.17
C VAL A 285 -12.04 3.07 -22.08
N GLU A 286 -11.21 3.13 -21.04
CA GLU A 286 -10.18 4.15 -20.86
C GLU A 286 -9.17 4.17 -22.03
N LEU A 287 -8.74 2.99 -22.49
CA LEU A 287 -7.72 2.84 -23.53
C LEU A 287 -8.25 3.19 -24.94
N THR A 288 -9.52 2.88 -25.22
CA THR A 288 -10.09 3.01 -26.57
C THR A 288 -10.97 4.23 -26.77
N GLY A 289 -11.44 4.87 -25.69
CA GLY A 289 -12.42 5.95 -25.75
C GLY A 289 -13.80 5.53 -26.29
N THR A 290 -14.02 4.25 -26.57
CA THR A 290 -15.26 3.69 -27.12
C THR A 290 -15.57 2.33 -26.50
N ALA A 291 -16.73 2.18 -25.87
CA ALA A 291 -17.18 0.93 -25.27
C ALA A 291 -17.46 -0.15 -26.34
N VAL A 292 -16.44 -0.90 -26.76
CA VAL A 292 -16.63 -2.12 -27.55
C VAL A 292 -16.53 -3.31 -26.61
N ILE A 293 -17.69 -3.82 -26.18
CA ILE A 293 -17.80 -5.01 -25.33
C ILE A 293 -18.12 -6.20 -26.24
N PRO A 294 -17.22 -7.18 -26.44
CA PRO A 294 -17.64 -8.49 -26.91
C PRO A 294 -18.42 -9.17 -25.79
N LYS A 295 -19.65 -9.63 -26.07
CA LYS A 295 -20.56 -10.26 -25.08
C LYS A 295 -20.00 -11.62 -24.58
N PRO A 296 -19.65 -11.79 -23.30
CA PRO A 296 -19.42 -13.10 -22.71
C PRO A 296 -20.69 -13.61 -22.00
N LYS A 297 -20.80 -14.94 -21.88
CA LYS A 297 -21.86 -15.66 -21.15
C LYS A 297 -21.87 -15.28 -19.65
N PRO A 298 -23.03 -15.34 -18.96
CA PRO A 298 -23.14 -14.85 -17.60
C PRO A 298 -22.46 -15.81 -16.60
N ALA A 299 -21.49 -15.27 -15.87
CA ALA A 299 -20.91 -15.85 -14.66
C ALA A 299 -21.53 -15.20 -13.40
N PRO A 300 -21.45 -15.85 -12.22
CA PRO A 300 -22.12 -15.40 -11.01
C PRO A 300 -21.56 -14.07 -10.48
N VAL A 301 -22.43 -13.34 -9.78
CA VAL A 301 -22.21 -11.99 -9.25
C VAL A 301 -21.04 -11.98 -8.26
N ALA A 302 -19.97 -11.27 -8.60
CA ALA A 302 -18.86 -10.98 -7.70
C ALA A 302 -19.17 -9.73 -6.85
N ASN A 303 -18.75 -9.74 -5.59
CA ASN A 303 -18.79 -8.57 -4.72
C ASN A 303 -17.76 -7.52 -5.17
N PRO A 304 -18.06 -6.21 -5.05
CA PRO A 304 -17.10 -5.14 -5.39
C PRO A 304 -15.89 -5.14 -4.44
N GLY A 305 -14.72 -4.78 -4.97
CA GLY A 305 -13.45 -4.76 -4.24
C GLY A 305 -13.19 -3.44 -3.51
N LEU A 306 -12.28 -3.48 -2.53
CA LEU A 306 -11.92 -2.38 -1.61
C LEU A 306 -11.38 -1.11 -2.29
N PHE A 307 -11.03 -1.17 -3.58
CA PHE A 307 -10.50 -0.05 -4.39
C PHE A 307 -11.38 0.33 -5.58
N ASP A 308 -12.56 -0.27 -5.70
CA ASP A 308 -13.56 0.27 -6.62
C ASP A 308 -14.12 1.54 -5.95
N GLU A 309 -13.70 2.72 -6.39
CA GLU A 309 -14.62 3.85 -6.33
C GLU A 309 -15.84 3.43 -7.17
N PRO A 310 -17.05 3.41 -6.61
CA PRO A 310 -18.22 3.05 -7.39
C PRO A 310 -18.27 3.98 -8.59
N GLU A 311 -18.31 3.43 -9.80
CA GLU A 311 -18.55 4.21 -11.00
C GLU A 311 -19.79 5.06 -10.72
N PRO A 312 -19.68 6.40 -10.79
CA PRO A 312 -20.85 7.24 -10.68
C PRO A 312 -21.85 6.73 -11.72
N PRO A 313 -23.09 6.39 -11.32
CA PRO A 313 -24.07 5.82 -12.25
C PRO A 313 -24.14 6.72 -13.49
N ALA A 314 -24.26 6.13 -14.67
CA ALA A 314 -24.26 6.86 -15.94
C ALA A 314 -25.14 8.13 -15.83
N GLY A 315 -24.49 9.31 -15.88
CA GLY A 315 -25.11 10.61 -15.65
C GLY A 315 -24.62 11.38 -14.41
N ALA A 316 -23.92 10.76 -13.45
CA ALA A 316 -23.49 11.43 -12.20
C ALA A 316 -22.28 12.38 -12.33
N ALA A 317 -21.57 12.36 -13.46
CA ALA A 317 -20.51 13.34 -13.77
C ALA A 317 -21.07 14.72 -14.15
N ASP A 318 -22.31 14.79 -14.64
CA ASP A 318 -22.97 16.02 -15.11
C ASP A 318 -24.01 16.59 -14.11
N ILE A 319 -24.09 16.04 -12.90
CA ILE A 319 -25.05 16.48 -11.88
C ILE A 319 -24.44 17.63 -11.08
N GLU A 320 -25.10 18.79 -11.11
CA GLU A 320 -24.79 19.93 -10.25
C GLU A 320 -24.86 19.51 -8.77
N ARG A 321 -23.78 19.73 -8.02
CA ARG A 321 -23.65 19.31 -6.62
C ARG A 321 -23.94 20.47 -5.68
N LYS A 322 -24.96 20.32 -4.83
CA LYS A 322 -25.34 21.26 -3.78
C LYS A 322 -25.31 20.53 -2.45
N TYR A 323 -24.21 20.71 -1.73
CA TYR A 323 -24.00 20.10 -0.43
C TYR A 323 -24.13 21.16 0.66
N GLU A 324 -24.92 20.83 1.68
CA GLU A 324 -25.18 21.71 2.81
C GLU A 324 -24.62 21.11 4.09
N THR A 325 -23.87 21.93 4.85
CA THR A 325 -23.55 21.60 6.23
C THR A 325 -24.62 22.20 7.13
N ILE A 326 -25.28 21.36 7.92
CA ILE A 326 -26.34 21.76 8.85
C ILE A 326 -25.67 22.18 10.17
N LEU A 327 -25.68 23.48 10.43
CA LEU A 327 -25.07 24.10 11.63
C LEU A 327 -26.12 24.75 12.54
N SER A 328 -27.38 24.85 12.10
CA SER A 328 -28.47 25.45 12.86
C SER A 328 -29.71 24.54 12.93
N PHE A 329 -30.54 24.74 13.96
CA PHE A 329 -31.82 24.02 14.05
C PHE A 329 -32.76 24.38 12.90
N GLU A 330 -32.72 25.60 12.38
CA GLU A 330 -33.53 26.00 11.23
C GLU A 330 -33.21 25.16 9.99
N GLN A 331 -31.92 24.94 9.71
CA GLN A 331 -31.48 24.07 8.62
C GLN A 331 -31.90 22.62 8.85
N LEU A 332 -31.78 22.13 10.10
CA LEU A 332 -32.20 20.78 10.46
C LEU A 332 -33.71 20.57 10.25
N GLU A 333 -34.54 21.51 10.68
CA GLU A 333 -36.00 21.44 10.49
C GLU A 333 -36.36 21.48 8.98
N GLY A 334 -35.66 22.30 8.18
CA GLY A 334 -35.82 22.33 6.73
C GLY A 334 -35.54 20.97 6.08
N TRP A 335 -34.48 20.29 6.52
CA TRP A 335 -34.16 18.95 6.04
C TRP A 335 -35.09 17.86 6.56
N LEU A 336 -35.56 17.92 7.81
CA LEU A 336 -36.53 16.97 8.34
C LEU A 336 -37.82 16.94 7.50
N LEU A 337 -38.30 18.10 7.03
CA LEU A 337 -39.44 18.18 6.11
C LEU A 337 -39.16 17.44 4.80
N ARG A 338 -37.95 17.56 4.24
CA ARG A 338 -37.54 16.84 3.02
C ARG A 338 -37.46 15.34 3.26
N LEU A 339 -36.86 14.93 4.38
CA LEU A 339 -36.72 13.53 4.77
C LEU A 339 -38.07 12.81 4.92
N HIS A 340 -39.09 13.50 5.45
CA HIS A 340 -40.43 12.97 5.57
C HIS A 340 -41.23 12.98 4.25
N ALA A 341 -40.93 13.90 3.34
CA ALA A 341 -41.63 14.00 2.05
C ALA A 341 -41.07 13.04 0.98
N ALA A 342 -39.80 12.65 1.10
CA ALA A 342 -39.13 11.85 0.09
C ALA A 342 -39.55 10.37 0.11
N PRO A 343 -39.72 9.73 -1.06
CA PRO A 343 -40.11 8.32 -1.15
C PRO A 343 -38.98 7.35 -0.79
N LEU A 344 -37.72 7.81 -0.87
CA LEU A 344 -36.51 7.06 -0.52
C LEU A 344 -35.40 8.06 -0.19
N ILE A 345 -34.68 7.81 0.91
CA ILE A 345 -33.54 8.62 1.33
C ILE A 345 -32.27 7.77 1.33
N ALA A 346 -31.20 8.29 0.74
CA ALA A 346 -29.85 7.79 1.00
C ALA A 346 -29.36 8.31 2.35
N PHE A 347 -28.86 7.42 3.20
CA PHE A 347 -28.48 7.69 4.58
C PHE A 347 -27.15 7.00 4.90
N ASP A 348 -26.28 7.68 5.64
CA ASP A 348 -24.97 7.18 6.06
C ASP A 348 -24.53 7.85 7.37
N THR A 349 -23.73 7.14 8.17
CA THR A 349 -23.16 7.68 9.42
C THR A 349 -21.64 7.70 9.39
N GLU A 350 -21.06 8.71 10.03
CA GLU A 350 -19.62 8.80 10.27
C GLU A 350 -19.34 8.47 11.73
N THR A 351 -18.35 7.62 11.99
CA THR A 351 -18.03 7.11 13.33
C THR A 351 -16.53 7.18 13.64
N ASP A 352 -16.17 7.00 14.91
CA ASP A 352 -14.78 7.07 15.41
C ASP A 352 -14.05 5.71 15.49
N SER A 353 -14.69 4.62 15.06
CA SER A 353 -14.18 3.26 15.22
C SER A 353 -14.60 2.34 14.07
N LEU A 354 -13.80 1.32 13.77
CA LEU A 354 -14.21 0.25 12.83
C LEU A 354 -15.02 -0.86 13.52
N ASP A 355 -15.06 -0.87 14.86
CA ASP A 355 -15.83 -1.83 15.64
C ASP A 355 -17.23 -1.27 15.95
N PRO A 356 -18.32 -1.86 15.41
CA PRO A 356 -19.68 -1.36 15.59
C PRO A 356 -20.14 -1.33 17.05
N MET A 357 -19.58 -2.19 17.91
CA MET A 357 -20.01 -2.27 19.31
C MET A 357 -19.42 -1.16 20.19
N SER A 358 -18.37 -0.48 19.72
CA SER A 358 -17.67 0.58 20.45
C SER A 358 -17.72 1.94 19.74
N ALA A 359 -18.18 1.98 18.50
CA ALA A 359 -18.30 3.18 17.69
C ALA A 359 -19.20 4.24 18.33
N ARG A 360 -18.76 5.49 18.23
CA ARG A 360 -19.55 6.67 18.54
C ARG A 360 -19.83 7.44 17.26
N ILE A 361 -21.04 8.00 17.18
CA ILE A 361 -21.45 8.81 16.04
C ILE A 361 -20.70 10.16 16.06
N VAL A 362 -20.09 10.49 14.93
CA VAL A 362 -19.33 11.73 14.70
C VAL A 362 -20.08 12.65 13.74
N GLY A 363 -20.87 12.09 12.83
CA GLY A 363 -21.74 12.84 11.93
C GLY A 363 -22.78 11.97 11.24
N ILE A 364 -23.75 12.64 10.60
CA ILE A 364 -24.84 12.00 9.85
C ILE A 364 -24.93 12.68 8.50
N SER A 365 -25.09 11.89 7.43
CA SER A 365 -25.37 12.41 6.09
C SER A 365 -26.66 11.84 5.51
N PHE A 366 -27.33 12.64 4.68
CA PHE A 366 -28.49 12.19 3.92
C PHE A 366 -28.66 12.92 2.60
N ALA A 367 -29.29 12.25 1.64
CA ALA A 367 -29.67 12.79 0.34
C ALA A 367 -31.07 12.30 -0.07
N ASP A 368 -31.93 13.22 -0.52
CA ASP A 368 -33.28 12.93 -1.02
C ASP A 368 -33.33 12.83 -2.55
N LYS A 369 -32.28 13.27 -3.26
CA LYS A 369 -32.11 13.16 -4.71
C LYS A 369 -30.63 13.24 -5.11
N PRO A 370 -30.26 12.74 -6.31
CA PRO A 370 -28.90 12.90 -6.82
C PRO A 370 -28.48 14.38 -6.91
N GLY A 371 -27.26 14.68 -6.47
CA GLY A 371 -26.68 16.02 -6.51
C GLY A 371 -26.97 16.90 -5.30
N GLU A 372 -27.93 16.56 -4.45
CA GLU A 372 -28.24 17.33 -3.23
C GLU A 372 -28.08 16.47 -1.98
N ALA A 373 -27.26 16.92 -1.04
CA ALA A 373 -27.01 16.21 0.21
C ALA A 373 -26.80 17.18 1.36
N ALA A 374 -27.05 16.70 2.57
CA ALA A 374 -26.73 17.41 3.80
C ALA A 374 -25.82 16.57 4.68
N TYR A 375 -24.95 17.26 5.41
CA TYR A 375 -24.11 16.70 6.45
C TYR A 375 -24.34 17.43 7.77
N ILE A 376 -24.55 16.67 8.84
CA ILE A 376 -24.64 17.18 10.21
C ILE A 376 -23.37 16.76 10.97
N PRO A 377 -22.46 17.69 11.29
CA PRO A 377 -21.35 17.41 12.20
C PRO A 377 -21.88 17.32 13.65
N LEU A 378 -21.47 16.30 14.40
CA LEU A 378 -21.98 16.03 15.75
C LEU A 378 -20.91 15.89 16.84
N ALA A 379 -19.73 15.36 16.51
CA ALA A 379 -18.64 15.17 17.46
C ALA A 379 -17.23 15.44 16.88
N HIS A 380 -17.13 16.34 15.89
CA HIS A 380 -15.84 16.76 15.32
C HIS A 380 -15.00 17.47 16.37
N ALA A 381 -13.74 17.06 16.49
CA ALA A 381 -12.76 17.64 17.41
C ALA A 381 -11.54 18.16 16.63
N GLY A 382 -11.11 19.38 16.92
CA GLY A 382 -9.95 20.00 16.28
C GLY A 382 -10.09 21.52 16.14
N PRO A 383 -9.00 22.21 15.77
CA PRO A 383 -9.01 23.67 15.57
C PRO A 383 -9.93 24.12 14.43
N ASP A 384 -10.21 23.23 13.47
CA ASP A 384 -11.06 23.48 12.30
C ASP A 384 -12.49 22.93 12.47
N ALA A 385 -12.86 22.44 13.67
CA ALA A 385 -14.19 21.89 13.90
C ALA A 385 -15.26 22.99 13.77
N PRO A 386 -16.32 22.77 12.96
CA PRO A 386 -17.38 23.74 12.81
C PRO A 386 -18.21 23.87 14.10
N GLU A 387 -19.07 24.88 14.16
CA GLU A 387 -20.11 24.95 15.19
C GLU A 387 -21.05 23.75 15.05
N GLN A 388 -21.35 23.07 16.16
CA GLN A 388 -22.10 21.81 16.12
C GLN A 388 -23.36 21.92 16.96
N LEU A 389 -24.47 21.41 16.42
CA LEU A 389 -25.69 21.26 17.17
C LEU A 389 -25.49 20.22 18.29
N PRO A 390 -26.13 20.38 19.46
CA PRO A 390 -26.01 19.39 20.54
C PRO A 390 -26.48 18.01 20.07
N LEU A 391 -25.61 17.02 20.17
CA LEU A 391 -25.83 15.64 19.68
C LEU A 391 -27.20 15.08 20.09
N GLU A 392 -27.51 15.13 21.39
CA GLU A 392 -28.78 14.60 21.93
C GLU A 392 -30.01 15.26 21.30
N ASN A 393 -29.93 16.57 21.05
CA ASN A 393 -31.02 17.35 20.47
C ASN A 393 -31.24 17.06 18.98
N VAL A 394 -30.17 16.73 18.25
CA VAL A 394 -30.24 16.29 16.86
C VAL A 394 -30.84 14.89 16.79
N LEU A 395 -30.32 13.95 17.57
CA LEU A 395 -30.82 12.57 17.60
C LEU A 395 -32.29 12.51 18.02
N ALA A 396 -32.71 13.30 19.01
CA ALA A 396 -34.12 13.37 19.43
C ALA A 396 -35.06 13.82 18.30
N ARG A 397 -34.61 14.71 17.42
CA ARG A 397 -35.39 15.20 16.28
C ARG A 397 -35.39 14.24 15.09
N LEU A 398 -34.29 13.54 14.85
CA LEU A 398 -34.20 12.52 13.80
C LEU A 398 -34.91 11.21 14.19
N LYS A 399 -35.03 10.92 15.49
CA LYS A 399 -35.61 9.68 16.02
C LYS A 399 -36.96 9.29 15.40
N PRO A 400 -37.97 10.18 15.30
CA PRO A 400 -39.26 9.82 14.70
C PRO A 400 -39.13 9.36 13.24
N TRP A 401 -38.23 9.97 12.47
CA TRP A 401 -37.97 9.57 11.09
C TRP A 401 -37.17 8.26 11.02
N LEU A 402 -36.13 8.11 11.84
CA LEU A 402 -35.31 6.90 11.90
C LEU A 402 -36.15 5.66 12.25
N GLU A 403 -37.02 5.77 13.27
CA GLU A 403 -37.87 4.69 13.76
C GLU A 403 -39.12 4.41 12.90
N ASP A 404 -39.46 5.29 11.95
CA ASP A 404 -40.59 5.08 11.04
C ASP A 404 -40.27 4.04 9.97
N ALA A 405 -40.91 2.86 10.05
CA ALA A 405 -40.77 1.78 9.09
C ALA A 405 -41.35 2.11 7.70
N ALA A 406 -42.23 3.10 7.57
CA ALA A 406 -42.77 3.56 6.29
C ALA A 406 -41.80 4.49 5.55
N ALA A 407 -40.96 5.24 6.28
CA ALA A 407 -39.90 6.04 5.71
C ALA A 407 -38.78 5.11 5.21
N ARG A 408 -38.63 5.00 3.89
CA ARG A 408 -37.64 4.11 3.26
C ARG A 408 -36.25 4.74 3.28
N LYS A 409 -35.28 4.00 3.80
CA LYS A 409 -33.86 4.39 3.81
C LYS A 409 -33.03 3.38 3.00
N ILE A 410 -32.04 3.88 2.28
CA ILE A 410 -31.01 3.10 1.61
C ILE A 410 -29.65 3.62 2.08
N GLY A 411 -28.70 2.73 2.31
CA GLY A 411 -27.36 3.09 2.77
C GLY A 411 -26.38 1.96 2.51
N GLN A 412 -25.10 2.26 2.62
CA GLN A 412 -24.03 1.29 2.54
C GLN A 412 -23.71 0.81 3.95
N ASN A 413 -23.55 -0.51 4.14
CA ASN A 413 -23.16 -1.08 5.42
C ASN A 413 -24.09 -0.79 6.63
N LEU A 414 -25.38 -0.50 6.41
CA LEU A 414 -26.39 -0.20 7.46
C LEU A 414 -26.46 -1.17 8.66
N LYS A 415 -25.93 -2.40 8.52
CA LYS A 415 -25.79 -3.32 9.67
C LYS A 415 -24.82 -2.76 10.71
N TYR A 416 -23.73 -2.15 10.27
CA TYR A 416 -22.78 -1.44 11.13
C TYR A 416 -23.44 -0.20 11.75
N ASP A 417 -24.09 0.65 10.95
CA ASP A 417 -24.69 1.91 11.41
C ASP A 417 -25.87 1.74 12.38
N TRP A 418 -26.44 0.53 12.45
CA TRP A 418 -27.52 0.21 13.38
C TRP A 418 -27.02 -0.04 14.82
N HIS A 419 -25.76 -0.47 14.98
CA HIS A 419 -25.17 -0.68 16.30
C HIS A 419 -24.80 0.64 16.97
#